data_AF-A0A2V6H4F1-F1
#
_entry.id   AF-A0A2V6H4F1-F1
#
_cell.length_a   1.000
_cell.length_b   1.000
_cell.length_c   1.000
_cell.angle_alpha   90.00
_cell.angle_beta   90.00
_cell.angle_gamma   90.00
#
_symmetry.space_group_name_H-M   'P 1'
#
loop_
_entity.id
_entity.type
_entity.pdbx_description
1 polymer ?
#
loop_
_entity_poly.entity_id
_entity_poly.type
_entity_poly.pdbx_seq_one_letter_code
_entity_poly.pdbx_strand_id
1 'polypeptide(L)'
;YSGYPDCRPEFIEAFENLANVGTKAGVEGRRFQIHTPLIKLSKAEIIRKAVDFGLDLSLTHSCYDPSPEGLACGQCDSCLLRLKGFSEAGMTDPIRYATK
;
A
#
# COMPACT_ATOMS: atom_id res chain seq x y z
N TYR A 1 -9.40 1.54 2.23
CA TYR A 1 -9.43 2.96 1.81
C TYR A 1 -8.90 3.80 2.96
N SER A 2 -7.89 4.64 2.73
CA SER A 2 -7.21 5.44 3.79
C SER A 2 -8.03 6.65 4.26
N GLY A 3 -9.11 7.00 3.56
CA GLY A 3 -9.97 8.14 3.92
C GLY A 3 -9.53 9.47 3.29
N TYR A 4 -8.27 9.58 2.86
CA TYR A 4 -7.71 10.85 2.40
C TYR A 4 -8.18 11.23 0.99
N PRO A 5 -8.47 12.53 0.75
CA PRO A 5 -8.99 13.00 -0.53
C PRO A 5 -7.99 12.89 -1.69
N ASP A 6 -6.69 12.98 -1.40
CA ASP A 6 -5.59 12.84 -2.35
C ASP A 6 -5.32 11.38 -2.77
N CYS A 7 -5.98 10.41 -2.13
CA CYS A 7 -5.86 8.99 -2.46
C CYS A 7 -7.01 8.48 -3.33
N ARG A 8 -7.88 9.37 -3.83
CA ARG A 8 -9.10 9.02 -4.59
C ARG A 8 -8.85 8.96 -6.11
N PRO A 9 -9.63 8.16 -6.86
CA PRO A 9 -9.55 8.12 -8.32
C PRO A 9 -9.61 9.51 -8.97
N GLU A 10 -10.49 10.38 -8.49
CA GLU A 10 -10.70 11.72 -9.05
C GLU A 10 -9.46 12.61 -8.90
N PHE A 11 -8.76 12.52 -7.75
CA PHE A 11 -7.50 13.23 -7.56
C PHE A 11 -6.43 12.71 -8.50
N ILE A 12 -6.31 11.38 -8.62
CA ILE A 12 -5.28 10.73 -9.42
C ILE A 12 -5.46 11.05 -10.91
N GLU A 13 -6.70 11.01 -11.41
CA GLU A 13 -7.04 11.41 -12.79
C GLU A 13 -6.71 12.89 -13.05
N ALA A 14 -7.07 13.77 -12.11
CA ALA A 14 -6.74 15.19 -12.22
C ALA A 14 -5.22 15.43 -12.23
N PHE A 15 -4.47 14.71 -11.37
CA PHE A 15 -3.02 14.83 -11.28
C PHE A 15 -2.31 14.28 -12.52
N GLU A 16 -2.79 13.16 -13.08
CA GLU A 16 -2.28 12.64 -14.36
C GLU A 16 -2.47 13.64 -15.50
N ASN A 17 -3.65 14.28 -15.58
CA ASN A 17 -3.90 15.31 -16.57
C ASN A 17 -2.96 16.52 -16.37
N LEU A 18 -2.81 16.97 -15.12
CA LEU A 18 -1.89 18.06 -14.78
C LEU A 18 -0.45 17.73 -15.21
N ALA A 19 0.05 16.52 -14.93
CA ALA A 19 1.39 16.11 -15.33
C ALA A 19 1.56 16.11 -16.87
N ASN A 20 0.51 15.71 -17.59
CA ASN A 20 0.52 15.65 -19.05
C ASN A 20 0.50 17.03 -19.73
N VAL A 21 -0.12 18.04 -19.12
CA VAL A 21 -0.14 19.42 -19.67
C VAL A 21 0.94 20.32 -19.07
N GLY A 22 1.42 20.01 -17.87
CA GLY A 22 2.36 20.83 -17.09
C GLY A 22 3.82 20.50 -17.31
N THR A 23 4.16 19.49 -18.13
CA THR A 23 5.55 19.07 -18.38
C THR A 23 5.90 19.05 -19.86
N LYS A 24 7.16 19.36 -20.18
CA LYS A 24 7.70 19.26 -21.55
C LYS A 24 7.50 17.86 -22.15
N ALA A 25 7.77 16.82 -21.36
CA ALA A 25 7.59 15.43 -21.80
C ALA A 25 6.14 15.14 -22.20
N GLY A 26 5.17 15.56 -21.38
CA GLY A 26 3.75 15.36 -21.64
C GLY A 26 3.29 16.07 -22.92
N VAL A 27 3.67 17.34 -23.12
CA VAL A 27 3.26 18.12 -24.30
C VAL A 27 3.99 17.70 -25.59
N GLU A 28 5.17 17.09 -25.50
CA GLU A 28 5.91 16.52 -26.64
C GLU A 28 5.53 15.06 -26.96
N GLY A 29 4.44 14.55 -26.38
CA GLY A 29 3.86 13.25 -26.74
C GLY A 29 4.32 12.07 -25.87
N ARG A 30 5.20 12.27 -24.89
CA ARG A 30 5.53 11.26 -23.86
C ARG A 30 4.55 11.40 -22.71
N ARG A 31 3.31 10.96 -22.93
CA ARG A 31 2.25 11.06 -21.92
C ARG A 31 2.56 10.17 -20.71
N PHE A 32 2.27 10.69 -19.53
CA PHE A 32 2.29 9.97 -18.27
C PHE A 32 0.99 9.19 -18.10
N GLN A 33 1.11 8.00 -17.53
CA GLN A 33 0.01 7.17 -17.06
C GLN A 33 0.30 6.76 -15.61
N ILE A 34 -0.65 7.02 -14.71
CA ILE A 34 -0.59 6.67 -13.29
C ILE A 34 -1.38 5.37 -13.10
N HIS A 35 -0.67 4.31 -12.77
CA HIS A 35 -1.29 3.02 -12.47
C HIS A 35 -1.58 2.92 -10.98
N THR A 36 -2.84 2.64 -10.64
CA THR A 36 -3.30 2.45 -9.25
C THR A 36 -3.83 1.04 -9.03
N PRO A 37 -2.99 -0.01 -9.24
CA PRO A 37 -3.45 -1.41 -9.31
C PRO A 37 -4.10 -1.93 -8.03
N LEU A 38 -3.92 -1.23 -6.90
CA LEU A 38 -4.43 -1.62 -5.59
C LEU A 38 -5.65 -0.81 -5.14
N ILE A 39 -6.08 0.23 -5.89
CA ILE A 39 -7.05 1.22 -5.39
C ILE A 39 -8.43 0.65 -5.06
N LYS A 40 -8.84 -0.42 -5.76
CA LYS A 40 -10.10 -1.13 -5.54
C LYS A 40 -9.95 -2.35 -4.62
N LEU A 41 -8.73 -2.68 -4.22
CA LEU A 41 -8.45 -3.88 -3.43
C LEU A 41 -8.53 -3.57 -1.92
N SER A 42 -9.18 -4.46 -1.20
CA SER A 42 -9.07 -4.57 0.26
C SER A 42 -7.66 -5.01 0.66
N LYS A 43 -7.31 -4.83 1.95
CA LYS A 43 -5.99 -5.27 2.46
C LYS A 43 -5.80 -6.79 2.30
N ALA A 44 -6.85 -7.57 2.51
CA ALA A 44 -6.83 -9.03 2.32
C ALA A 44 -6.59 -9.43 0.85
N GLU A 45 -7.21 -8.72 -0.12
CA GLU A 45 -6.96 -8.96 -1.55
C GLU A 45 -5.53 -8.58 -1.95
N ILE A 46 -4.99 -7.48 -1.40
CA ILE A 46 -3.59 -7.09 -1.62
C ILE A 46 -2.64 -8.19 -1.12
N ILE A 47 -2.90 -8.76 0.07
CA ILE A 47 -2.10 -9.84 0.65
C ILE A 47 -2.18 -11.10 -0.22
N ARG A 48 -3.38 -11.55 -0.59
CA ARG A 48 -3.56 -12.70 -1.49
C ARG A 48 -2.80 -12.51 -2.80
N LYS A 49 -2.93 -11.34 -3.42
CA LYS A 49 -2.24 -11.02 -4.67
C LYS A 49 -0.72 -11.03 -4.54
N ALA A 50 -0.18 -10.58 -3.41
CA ALA A 50 1.26 -10.65 -3.16
C ALA A 50 1.74 -12.10 -3.04
N VAL A 51 0.98 -12.95 -2.35
CA VAL A 51 1.27 -14.39 -2.22
C VAL A 51 1.15 -15.10 -3.58
N ASP A 52 0.13 -14.79 -4.37
CA ASP A 52 -0.05 -15.34 -5.74
C ASP A 52 1.14 -15.02 -6.65
N PHE A 53 1.79 -13.86 -6.43
CA PHE A 53 3.01 -13.46 -7.14
C PHE A 53 4.31 -14.02 -6.52
N GLY A 54 4.22 -14.83 -5.47
CA GLY A 54 5.39 -15.39 -4.79
C GLY A 54 6.23 -14.34 -4.05
N LEU A 55 5.63 -13.22 -3.64
CA LEU A 55 6.35 -12.17 -2.92
C LEU A 55 6.56 -12.57 -1.45
N ASP A 56 7.78 -12.35 -0.97
CA ASP A 56 8.10 -12.52 0.45
C ASP A 56 7.66 -11.29 1.26
N LEU A 57 6.49 -11.39 1.89
CA LEU A 57 5.94 -10.33 2.74
C LEU A 57 6.70 -10.15 4.07
N SER A 58 7.63 -11.05 4.42
CA SER A 58 8.49 -10.90 5.60
C SER A 58 9.51 -9.76 5.46
N LEU A 59 9.82 -9.37 4.21
CA LEU A 59 10.76 -8.31 3.87
C LEU A 59 10.13 -6.90 3.91
N THR A 60 8.84 -6.80 4.26
CA THR A 60 8.10 -5.54 4.20
C THR A 60 7.91 -4.92 5.59
N HIS A 61 7.90 -3.58 5.66
CA HIS A 61 7.63 -2.84 6.89
C HIS A 61 6.36 -2.02 6.75
N SER A 62 5.51 -2.06 7.78
CA SER A 62 4.29 -1.24 7.85
C SER A 62 4.14 -0.48 9.16
N CYS A 63 4.85 -0.89 10.21
CA CYS A 63 4.72 -0.30 11.53
C CYS A 63 5.11 1.19 11.53
N TYR A 64 4.43 1.98 12.35
CA TYR A 64 4.75 3.41 12.54
C TYR A 64 5.71 3.67 13.71
N ASP A 65 5.81 2.72 14.63
CA ASP A 65 6.54 2.87 15.88
C ASP A 65 7.22 1.53 16.24
N PRO A 66 8.20 1.06 15.45
CA PRO A 66 8.85 -0.21 15.71
C PRO A 66 9.67 -0.16 17.00
N SER A 67 9.94 -1.33 17.60
CA SER A 67 10.85 -1.43 18.74
C SER A 67 12.28 -0.99 18.35
N PRO A 68 13.17 -0.73 19.31
CA PRO A 68 14.58 -0.43 19.02
C PRO A 68 15.29 -1.48 18.15
N GLU A 69 14.84 -2.74 18.22
CA GLU A 69 15.32 -3.86 17.41
C GLU A 69 14.66 -3.96 16.03
N GLY A 70 13.78 -3.01 15.68
CA GLY A 70 13.07 -2.96 14.40
C GLY A 70 11.80 -3.82 14.32
N LEU A 71 11.34 -4.40 15.43
CA LEU A 71 10.16 -5.27 15.44
C LEU A 71 8.87 -4.44 15.37
N ALA A 72 7.86 -4.91 14.63
CA ALA A 72 6.59 -4.21 14.53
C ALA A 72 5.85 -4.17 15.89
N CYS A 73 5.33 -3.01 16.31
CA CYS A 73 4.72 -2.87 17.65
C CYS A 73 3.42 -3.65 17.87
N GLY A 74 2.72 -4.04 16.80
CA GLY A 74 1.46 -4.80 16.87
C GLY A 74 0.22 -3.98 17.25
N GLN A 75 0.39 -2.71 17.66
CA GLN A 75 -0.68 -1.90 18.26
C GLN A 75 -1.02 -0.61 17.50
N CYS A 76 -0.12 -0.07 16.65
CA CYS A 76 -0.45 1.11 15.85
C CYS A 76 -1.46 0.79 14.74
N ASP A 77 -2.18 1.80 14.24
CA ASP A 77 -3.21 1.63 13.21
C ASP A 77 -2.75 0.84 11.99
N SER A 78 -1.52 1.07 11.53
CA SER A 78 -0.95 0.33 10.40
C SER A 78 -0.69 -1.15 10.73
N CYS A 79 -0.23 -1.46 11.95
CA CYS A 79 -0.10 -2.84 12.40
C CYS A 79 -1.46 -3.53 12.48
N LEU A 80 -2.46 -2.87 13.07
CA LEU A 80 -3.81 -3.41 13.22
C LEU A 80 -4.46 -3.67 11.85
N LEU A 81 -4.31 -2.73 10.89
CA LEU A 81 -4.80 -2.90 9.53
C LEU A 81 -4.10 -4.05 8.80
N ARG A 82 -2.79 -4.19 8.97
CA ARG A 82 -2.02 -5.29 8.38
C ARG A 82 -2.46 -6.64 8.96
N LEU A 83 -2.50 -6.77 10.29
CA LEU A 83 -2.94 -7.99 10.99
C LEU A 83 -4.36 -8.39 10.59
N LYS A 84 -5.28 -7.42 10.56
CA LYS A 84 -6.65 -7.65 10.07
C LYS A 84 -6.66 -8.17 8.64
N GLY A 85 -5.87 -7.57 7.74
CA GLY A 85 -5.76 -8.02 6.35
C GLY A 85 -5.25 -9.46 6.22
N PHE A 86 -4.24 -9.85 7.00
CA PHE A 86 -3.75 -11.25 7.01
C PHE A 86 -4.81 -12.21 7.53
N SER A 87 -5.48 -11.86 8.63
CA SER A 87 -6.59 -12.63 9.19
C SER A 87 -7.74 -12.83 8.18
N GLU A 88 -8.19 -11.76 7.53
CA GLU A 88 -9.21 -11.80 6.47
C GLU A 88 -8.76 -12.55 5.21
N ALA A 89 -7.46 -12.62 4.95
CA ALA A 89 -6.88 -13.44 3.88
C ALA A 89 -6.75 -14.92 4.25
N GLY A 90 -7.04 -15.31 5.50
CA GLY A 90 -6.86 -16.68 5.99
C GLY A 90 -5.39 -17.06 6.15
N MET A 91 -4.51 -16.08 6.42
CA MET A 91 -3.05 -16.24 6.45
C MET A 91 -2.47 -15.69 7.75
N THR A 92 -1.31 -16.19 8.15
CA THR A 92 -0.52 -15.63 9.24
C THR A 92 0.50 -14.64 8.67
N ASP A 93 0.64 -13.47 9.31
CA ASP A 93 1.65 -12.49 8.93
C ASP A 93 3.06 -13.03 9.23
N PRO A 94 3.99 -13.06 8.26
CA PRO A 94 5.31 -13.65 8.46
C PRO A 94 6.29 -12.77 9.26
N ILE A 95 5.94 -11.52 9.57
CA ILE A 95 6.85 -10.61 10.31
C ILE A 95 6.83 -10.87 11.81
N ARG A 96 7.92 -10.47 12.47
CA ARG A 96 8.03 -10.52 13.94
C ARG A 96 7.48 -9.24 14.56
N TYR A 97 6.77 -9.41 15.68
CA TYR A 97 6.21 -8.31 16.46
C TYR A 97 6.96 -8.16 17.79
N ALA A 98 7.05 -6.92 18.30
CA ALA A 98 7.72 -6.57 19.55
C ALA A 98 6.92 -7.00 20.78
N THR A 99 5.61 -7.13 20.62
CA THR A 99 4.67 -7.46 21.68
C THR A 99 4.73 -8.95 22.01
N LYS A 100 4.93 -9.23 23.30
CA LYS A 100 4.56 -10.48 23.99
C LYS A 100 3.06 -10.56 24.17
#